data_AF-A0A161LYI7-F1
#
_entry.id   AF-A0A161LYI7-F1
#
_cell.length_a   1.000
_cell.length_b   1.000
_cell.length_c   1.000
_cell.angle_alpha   90.00
_cell.angle_beta   90.00
_cell.angle_gamma   90.00
#
_symmetry.space_group_name_H-M   'P 1'
#
loop_
_entity.id
_entity.type
_entity.pdbx_description
1 polymer ?
#
loop_
_entity_poly.entity_id
_entity_poly.type
_entity_poly.pdbx_seq_one_letter_code
_entity_poly.pdbx_strand_id
1 'polypeptide(L)'
;MNQVHSKILLGILVALCIAAIAAYIKLHAQNRNYTPLGIALIVILSVLYVGIVALVVRIAFLSQGFSVKPTIKDEDIDDYIPDKVSVFLPVNEKDLNKINSEYNITDITCSLVPSGGKINTLNITQNLGVISKKKLEVPLNTSQNIKILHGSQYAELNNAGPGICIVTDANKRTTLREFNKMTLAKVRYPIIKQNGSISLVCKGIKIFPHKIHSVLSKDDISFFQRNFETILKSQIDIVDDRSGTPHNRTLYDIILEHILTESCVNKLTDGTWHHCEQTKLLYAFFSIFNFKDINNKKLFESATKVINFVKQNGECKDNTAIKQAFNLVVKHYIRFESSFSMYNRIHNNPFISPSGRRLSDTLRSKLHLNSTFRLICAIAIQDTKFPINNKTNYFLESLLKTENYEDAITKANEIIGTNKFTRYFSRLAKCEDPDLSDVLNELLPSYSSFSSAQLISAARHHIVNFCKEHAMIYFDIYKTIDMGKIEMIILHDPNQEIDNVLSDPNLVSQNADTKSKIHNQ
;
A
#
# COMPACT_ATOMS: atom_id res chain seq x y z
N MET A 1 43.08 6.26 -2.47
CA MET A 1 43.49 5.29 -3.51
C MET A 1 42.42 4.21 -3.56
N ASN A 2 41.59 4.26 -4.61
CA ASN A 2 40.46 3.36 -4.78
C ASN A 2 40.93 1.93 -5.17
N GLN A 3 39.98 1.00 -5.31
CA GLN A 3 40.29 -0.41 -5.58
C GLN A 3 41.04 -0.60 -6.91
N VAL A 4 40.70 0.18 -7.94
CA VAL A 4 41.32 0.10 -9.28
C VAL A 4 42.79 0.50 -9.21
N HIS A 5 43.08 1.66 -8.61
CA HIS A 5 44.46 2.12 -8.41
C HIS A 5 45.27 1.14 -7.55
N SER A 6 44.63 0.50 -6.55
CA SER A 6 45.27 -0.54 -5.75
C SER A 6 45.61 -1.79 -6.57
N LYS A 7 44.72 -2.24 -7.47
CA LYS A 7 45.02 -3.36 -8.38
C LYS A 7 46.14 -3.03 -9.36
N ILE A 8 46.16 -1.82 -9.92
CA ILE A 8 47.23 -1.37 -10.83
C ILE A 8 48.58 -1.35 -10.09
N LEU A 9 48.62 -0.77 -8.89
CA LEU A 9 49.83 -0.74 -8.09
C LEU A 9 50.31 -2.15 -7.70
N LEU A 10 49.39 -3.09 -7.46
CA LEU A 10 49.74 -4.50 -7.24
C LEU A 10 50.47 -5.07 -8.45
N GLY A 11 49.94 -4.83 -9.65
CA GLY A 11 50.55 -5.29 -10.90
C GLY A 11 51.97 -4.75 -11.08
N ILE A 12 52.17 -3.46 -10.81
CA ILE A 12 53.50 -2.82 -10.88
C ILE A 12 54.47 -3.45 -9.87
N LEU A 13 54.05 -3.63 -8.61
CA LEU A 13 54.89 -4.22 -7.56
C LEU A 13 55.26 -5.68 -7.88
N VAL A 14 54.32 -6.47 -8.40
CA VAL A 14 54.58 -7.86 -8.81
C VAL A 14 55.58 -7.90 -9.97
N ALA A 15 55.44 -7.02 -10.97
CA ALA A 15 56.40 -6.94 -12.08
C ALA A 15 57.81 -6.58 -11.61
N LEU A 16 57.93 -5.60 -10.68
CA LEU A 16 59.21 -5.22 -10.07
C LEU A 16 59.82 -6.38 -9.26
N CYS A 17 58.99 -7.14 -8.54
CA CYS A 17 59.43 -8.31 -7.79
C CYS A 17 60.00 -9.40 -8.72
N ILE A 18 59.30 -9.70 -9.83
CA ILE A 18 59.78 -10.66 -10.84
C ILE A 18 61.12 -10.21 -11.42
N ALA A 19 61.27 -8.92 -11.75
CA ALA A 19 62.52 -8.36 -12.26
C ALA A 19 63.67 -8.48 -11.23
N ALA A 20 63.39 -8.20 -9.95
CA ALA A 20 64.37 -8.35 -8.88
C ALA A 20 64.81 -9.80 -8.65
N ILE A 21 63.88 -10.76 -8.72
CA ILE A 21 64.18 -12.20 -8.67
C ILE A 21 65.06 -12.61 -9.86
N ALA A 22 64.69 -12.19 -11.07
CA ALA A 22 65.48 -12.50 -12.27
C ALA A 22 66.90 -11.93 -12.19
N ALA A 23 67.05 -10.69 -11.70
CA ALA A 23 68.34 -10.06 -11.47
C ALA A 23 69.17 -10.83 -10.42
N TYR A 24 68.54 -11.26 -9.32
CA TYR A 24 69.19 -12.06 -8.27
C TYR A 24 69.70 -13.40 -8.80
N ILE A 25 68.86 -14.14 -9.54
CA ILE A 25 69.24 -15.44 -10.15
C ILE A 25 70.40 -15.25 -11.14
N LYS A 26 70.35 -14.20 -11.99
CA LYS A 26 71.41 -13.90 -12.96
C LYS A 26 72.73 -13.54 -12.27
N LEU A 27 72.67 -12.81 -11.15
CA LEU A 27 73.85 -12.47 -10.36
C LEU A 27 74.50 -13.73 -9.76
N HIS A 28 73.66 -14.63 -9.23
CA HIS A 28 74.10 -15.88 -8.62
C HIS A 28 74.68 -16.86 -9.65
N ALA A 29 74.13 -16.89 -10.87
CA ALA A 29 74.64 -17.70 -11.98
C ALA A 29 76.00 -17.21 -12.52
N GLN A 30 76.34 -15.93 -12.34
CA GLN A 30 77.61 -15.36 -12.81
C GLN A 30 78.79 -15.57 -11.86
N ASN A 31 78.62 -16.26 -10.71
CA ASN A 31 79.68 -16.63 -9.77
C ASN A 31 80.59 -15.47 -9.30
N ARG A 32 80.09 -14.22 -9.37
CA ARG A 32 80.80 -13.05 -8.88
C ARG A 32 80.44 -12.83 -7.41
N ASN A 33 81.42 -12.97 -6.51
CA ASN A 33 81.31 -12.69 -5.08
C ASN A 33 81.13 -11.17 -4.80
N TYR A 34 80.02 -10.58 -5.25
CA TYR A 34 79.59 -9.24 -4.84
C TYR A 34 78.59 -9.35 -3.68
N THR A 35 79.11 -9.70 -2.50
CA THR A 35 78.39 -9.74 -1.22
C THR A 35 77.49 -8.51 -0.96
N PRO A 36 77.92 -7.25 -1.19
CA PRO A 36 77.05 -6.09 -0.93
C PRO A 36 75.84 -6.00 -1.87
N LEU A 37 75.99 -6.41 -3.14
CA LEU A 37 74.91 -6.30 -4.12
C LEU A 37 73.83 -7.38 -3.90
N GLY A 38 74.24 -8.58 -3.48
CA GLY A 38 73.32 -9.65 -3.08
C GLY A 38 72.49 -9.30 -1.85
N ILE A 39 73.14 -8.71 -0.82
CA ILE A 39 72.44 -8.22 0.38
C ILE A 39 71.43 -7.12 0.02
N ALA A 40 71.82 -6.16 -0.84
CA ALA A 40 70.92 -5.10 -1.30
C ALA A 40 69.68 -5.65 -2.03
N LEU A 41 69.86 -6.66 -2.91
CA LEU A 41 68.75 -7.32 -3.61
C LEU A 41 67.80 -8.05 -2.65
N ILE A 42 68.32 -8.73 -1.62
CA ILE A 42 67.51 -9.40 -0.59
C ILE A 42 66.68 -8.36 0.20
N VAL A 43 67.26 -7.21 0.54
CA VAL A 43 66.54 -6.12 1.21
C VAL A 43 65.44 -5.58 0.31
N ILE A 44 65.72 -5.32 -0.97
CA ILE A 44 64.72 -4.86 -1.95
C ILE A 44 63.57 -5.88 -2.08
N LEU A 45 63.89 -7.17 -2.20
CA LEU A 45 62.90 -8.25 -2.27
C LEU A 45 62.02 -8.30 -1.01
N SER A 46 62.62 -8.13 0.16
CA SER A 46 61.91 -8.11 1.44
C SER A 46 60.94 -6.92 1.52
N VAL A 47 61.38 -5.73 1.08
CA VAL A 47 60.51 -4.53 1.03
C VAL A 47 59.38 -4.69 0.03
N LEU A 48 59.67 -5.21 -1.17
CA LEU A 48 58.66 -5.49 -2.19
C LEU A 48 57.64 -6.52 -1.71
N TYR A 49 58.09 -7.59 -1.05
CA TYR A 49 57.21 -8.61 -0.48
C TYR A 49 56.26 -8.03 0.57
N VAL A 50 56.79 -7.26 1.54
CA VAL A 50 55.96 -6.59 2.55
C VAL A 50 54.95 -5.64 1.89
N GLY A 51 55.39 -4.89 0.87
CA GLY A 51 54.51 -4.00 0.09
C GLY A 51 53.38 -4.74 -0.61
N ILE A 52 53.68 -5.87 -1.27
CA ILE A 52 52.68 -6.73 -1.93
C ILE A 52 51.67 -7.27 -0.92
N VAL A 53 52.14 -7.84 0.19
CA VAL A 53 51.26 -8.40 1.23
C VAL A 53 50.35 -7.31 1.81
N ALA A 54 50.89 -6.14 2.15
CA ALA A 54 50.11 -5.02 2.67
C ALA A 54 49.04 -4.56 1.66
N LEU A 55 49.36 -4.56 0.37
CA LEU A 55 48.44 -4.16 -0.69
C LEU A 55 47.34 -5.21 -0.94
N VAL A 56 47.68 -6.50 -0.91
CA VAL A 56 46.71 -7.60 -1.00
C VAL A 56 45.72 -7.52 0.16
N VAL A 57 46.22 -7.34 1.39
CA VAL A 57 45.38 -7.14 2.57
C VAL A 57 44.47 -5.94 2.38
N ARG A 58 45.01 -4.80 1.92
CA ARG A 58 44.20 -3.60 1.63
C ARG A 58 43.11 -3.84 0.60
N ILE A 59 43.41 -4.54 -0.51
CA ILE A 59 42.42 -4.87 -1.55
C ILE A 59 41.34 -5.80 -0.99
N ALA A 60 41.72 -6.80 -0.20
CA ALA A 60 40.78 -7.70 0.45
C ALA A 60 39.81 -6.92 1.35
N PHE A 61 40.32 -5.99 2.17
CA PHE A 61 39.48 -5.10 2.97
C PHE A 61 38.58 -4.21 2.10
N LEU A 62 39.12 -3.54 1.07
CA LEU A 62 38.33 -2.69 0.17
C LEU A 62 37.23 -3.46 -0.58
N SER A 63 37.39 -4.77 -0.78
CA SER A 63 36.38 -5.62 -1.41
C SER A 63 35.24 -6.05 -0.47
N GLN A 64 35.35 -5.82 0.84
CA GLN A 64 34.30 -6.18 1.80
C GLN A 64 33.11 -5.22 1.73
N GLY A 65 31.89 -5.76 1.83
CA GLY A 65 30.64 -5.00 1.86
C GLY A 65 29.86 -5.04 0.55
N PHE A 66 28.81 -4.24 0.48
CA PHE A 66 27.95 -4.07 -0.69
C PHE A 66 28.58 -3.08 -1.67
N SER A 67 28.62 -3.46 -2.95
CA SER A 67 29.10 -2.58 -4.02
C SER A 67 28.15 -1.40 -4.19
N VAL A 68 28.74 -0.20 -4.31
CA VAL A 68 28.03 1.04 -4.61
C VAL A 68 28.32 1.42 -6.05
N LYS A 69 27.28 1.71 -6.83
CA LYS A 69 27.43 2.24 -8.18
C LYS A 69 26.70 3.57 -8.32
N PRO A 70 27.29 4.60 -8.93
CA PRO A 70 26.52 5.76 -9.36
C PRO A 70 25.69 5.39 -10.60
N THR A 71 24.50 5.96 -10.77
CA THR A 71 23.81 5.92 -12.05
C THR A 71 24.53 6.84 -13.03
N ILE A 72 24.78 6.38 -14.25
CA ILE A 72 25.34 7.20 -15.33
C ILE A 72 24.17 7.72 -16.16
N LYS A 73 24.13 9.03 -16.44
CA LYS A 73 23.18 9.63 -17.39
C LYS A 73 23.30 8.86 -18.71
N ASP A 74 22.19 8.33 -19.23
CA ASP A 74 22.05 7.50 -20.43
C ASP A 74 22.19 5.97 -20.27
N GLU A 75 22.41 5.44 -19.06
CA GLU A 75 22.21 4.01 -18.81
C GLU A 75 20.87 3.79 -18.10
N ASP A 76 19.93 3.12 -18.79
CA ASP A 76 18.68 2.71 -18.18
C ASP A 76 18.99 1.73 -17.04
N ILE A 77 18.56 2.07 -15.82
CA ILE A 77 18.66 1.17 -14.65
C ILE A 77 18.03 -0.20 -14.95
N ASP A 78 17.08 -0.25 -15.89
CA ASP A 78 16.49 -1.48 -16.43
C ASP A 78 17.53 -2.45 -17.03
N ASP A 79 18.57 -1.94 -17.71
CA ASP A 79 19.61 -2.78 -18.35
C ASP A 79 20.49 -3.50 -17.31
N TYR A 80 20.63 -2.91 -16.12
CA TYR A 80 21.39 -3.50 -15.02
C TYR A 80 20.61 -4.50 -14.17
N ILE A 81 19.27 -4.46 -14.24
CA ILE A 81 18.40 -5.17 -13.29
C ILE A 81 17.27 -5.93 -14.00
N PRO A 82 17.56 -6.80 -14.99
CA PRO A 82 16.54 -7.68 -15.51
C PRO A 82 16.08 -8.64 -14.39
N ASP A 83 14.77 -8.67 -14.17
CA ASP A 83 14.06 -9.57 -13.24
C ASP A 83 14.28 -9.44 -11.72
N LYS A 84 15.00 -8.42 -11.24
CA LYS A 84 15.09 -8.15 -9.79
C LYS A 84 14.13 -7.08 -9.31
N VAL A 85 13.97 -7.01 -7.99
CA VAL A 85 13.19 -5.98 -7.31
C VAL A 85 14.14 -5.06 -6.59
N SER A 86 13.86 -3.77 -6.64
CA SER A 86 14.65 -2.78 -5.92
C SER A 86 13.78 -1.93 -5.00
N VAL A 87 14.39 -1.39 -3.95
CA VAL A 87 13.76 -0.45 -3.02
C VAL A 87 14.37 0.92 -3.25
N PHE A 88 13.54 1.89 -3.62
CA PHE A 88 13.96 3.28 -3.79
C PHE A 88 13.72 4.09 -2.52
N LEU A 89 14.80 4.66 -2.00
CA LEU A 89 14.83 5.51 -0.82
C LEU A 89 15.14 6.94 -1.27
N PRO A 90 14.17 7.86 -1.22
CA PRO A 90 14.38 9.23 -1.69
C PRO A 90 15.32 9.99 -0.74
N VAL A 91 16.32 10.68 -1.30
CA VAL A 91 17.37 11.40 -0.58
C VAL A 91 17.66 12.71 -1.30
N ASN A 92 17.95 13.78 -0.58
CA ASN A 92 18.32 15.04 -1.21
C ASN A 92 19.71 14.93 -1.86
N GLU A 93 19.92 15.59 -3.00
CA GLU A 93 21.18 15.59 -3.75
C GLU A 93 22.42 15.88 -2.88
N LYS A 94 22.33 16.90 -2.01
CA LYS A 94 23.41 17.28 -1.08
C LYS A 94 23.83 16.17 -0.13
N ASP A 95 22.88 15.33 0.28
CA ASP A 95 23.13 14.21 1.20
C ASP A 95 23.56 12.96 0.45
N LEU A 96 23.07 12.76 -0.78
CA LEU A 96 23.49 11.71 -1.69
C LEU A 96 24.98 11.85 -2.04
N ASN A 97 25.42 13.07 -2.36
CA ASN A 97 26.81 13.40 -2.72
C ASN A 97 27.82 13.19 -1.56
N LYS A 98 27.36 12.97 -0.32
CA LYS A 98 28.23 12.60 0.81
C LYS A 98 28.68 11.14 0.75
N ILE A 99 27.94 10.29 0.03
CA ILE A 99 28.22 8.88 -0.16
C ILE A 99 29.19 8.74 -1.34
N ASN A 100 30.38 8.23 -1.07
CA ASN A 100 31.38 8.07 -2.13
C ASN A 100 31.18 6.71 -2.82
N SER A 101 30.92 6.72 -4.13
CA SER A 101 30.67 5.50 -4.92
C SER A 101 31.89 4.60 -5.11
N GLU A 102 33.11 5.09 -4.89
CA GLU A 102 34.34 4.30 -5.01
C GLU A 102 34.54 3.29 -3.85
N TYR A 103 33.77 3.41 -2.78
CA TYR A 103 33.92 2.61 -1.57
C TYR A 103 32.66 1.79 -1.26
N ASN A 104 32.87 0.52 -0.92
CA ASN A 104 31.80 -0.38 -0.53
C ASN A 104 31.17 0.02 0.82
N ILE A 105 29.87 -0.25 0.95
CA ILE A 105 29.12 -0.07 2.19
C ILE A 105 29.17 -1.37 2.98
N THR A 106 29.76 -1.35 4.18
CA THR A 106 29.86 -2.54 5.04
C THR A 106 28.66 -2.73 5.96
N ASP A 107 27.93 -1.65 6.26
CA ASP A 107 26.73 -1.72 7.09
C ASP A 107 25.78 -0.58 6.70
N ILE A 108 24.49 -0.89 6.65
CA ILE A 108 23.42 0.05 6.35
C ILE A 108 22.23 -0.25 7.25
N THR A 109 21.83 0.73 8.05
CA THR A 109 20.71 0.60 9.00
C THR A 109 19.81 1.82 8.94
N CYS A 110 18.57 1.68 9.42
CA CYS A 110 17.57 2.75 9.42
C CYS A 110 17.25 3.18 10.86
N SER A 111 17.30 4.49 11.12
CA SER A 111 16.83 5.07 12.39
C SER A 111 15.38 5.55 12.25
N LEU A 112 14.49 5.04 13.10
CA LEU A 112 13.07 5.41 13.16
C LEU A 112 12.85 6.65 14.04
N VAL A 113 11.93 7.53 13.64
CA VAL A 113 11.48 8.64 14.50
C VAL A 113 10.63 8.06 15.64
N PRO A 114 10.90 8.43 16.92
CA PRO A 114 10.16 7.94 18.08
C PRO A 114 8.64 8.19 18.05
N SER A 115 8.18 9.20 17.30
CA SER A 115 6.81 9.73 17.36
C SER A 115 5.93 9.46 16.12
N GLY A 116 6.30 8.53 15.22
CA GLY A 116 5.38 8.27 14.08
C GLY A 116 5.72 7.20 13.05
N GLY A 117 6.74 6.36 13.27
CA GLY A 117 7.03 5.23 12.37
C GLY A 117 7.45 5.63 10.95
N LYS A 118 7.97 6.85 10.75
CA LYS A 118 8.70 7.23 9.53
C LYS A 118 10.20 7.11 9.83
N ILE A 119 10.97 6.63 8.84
CA ILE A 119 12.43 6.70 8.92
C ILE A 119 12.85 8.15 8.73
N ASN A 120 13.78 8.60 9.56
CA ASN A 120 14.39 9.91 9.40
C ASN A 120 15.74 9.82 8.68
N THR A 121 16.52 8.80 9.03
CA THR A 121 17.95 8.77 8.69
C THR A 121 18.39 7.35 8.36
N LEU A 122 19.16 7.22 7.28
CA LEU A 122 19.96 6.05 6.97
C LEU A 122 21.35 6.22 7.60
N ASN A 123 21.78 5.23 8.38
CA ASN A 123 23.15 5.17 8.87
C ASN A 123 23.94 4.24 7.94
N ILE A 124 24.96 4.78 7.30
CA ILE A 124 25.79 4.08 6.32
C ILE A 124 27.22 4.03 6.84
N THR A 125 27.84 2.86 6.83
CA THR A 125 29.27 2.70 7.13
C THR A 125 30.02 2.29 5.86
N GLN A 126 30.91 3.15 5.37
CA GLN A 126 31.76 2.87 4.22
C GLN A 126 33.15 2.42 4.65
N ASN A 127 33.70 1.43 3.95
CA ASN A 127 35.07 0.98 4.18
C ASN A 127 36.07 1.79 3.34
N LEU A 128 37.00 2.47 4.00
CA LEU A 128 38.07 3.24 3.34
C LEU A 128 39.41 2.46 3.30
N GLY A 129 39.45 1.20 3.77
CA GLY A 129 40.62 0.31 3.68
C GLY A 129 40.90 -0.47 4.96
N VAL A 130 42.18 -0.54 5.35
CA VAL A 130 42.64 -1.45 6.44
C VAL A 130 42.19 -0.99 7.84
N ILE A 131 42.00 0.32 8.07
CA ILE A 131 41.76 0.87 9.42
C ILE A 131 40.60 1.88 9.46
N SER A 132 40.32 2.58 8.36
CA SER A 132 39.34 3.68 8.35
C SER A 132 37.95 3.23 7.92
N LYS A 133 36.97 3.48 8.79
CA LYS A 133 35.54 3.40 8.46
C LYS A 133 34.93 4.79 8.52
N LYS A 134 34.19 5.19 7.48
CA LYS A 134 33.42 6.44 7.48
C LYS A 134 31.98 6.13 7.84
N LYS A 135 31.50 6.66 8.96
CA LYS A 135 30.07 6.63 9.31
C LYS A 135 29.40 7.87 8.74
N LEU A 136 28.27 7.66 8.07
CA LEU A 136 27.47 8.69 7.44
C LEU A 136 26.03 8.58 7.94
N GLU A 137 25.45 9.71 8.27
CA GLU A 137 24.03 9.85 8.56
C GLU A 137 23.38 10.60 7.39
N VAL A 138 22.50 9.91 6.67
CA VAL A 138 21.88 10.40 5.43
C VAL A 138 20.38 10.56 5.69
N PRO A 139 19.87 11.79 5.81
CA PRO A 139 18.44 12.01 6.03
C PRO A 139 17.63 11.61 4.79
N LEU A 140 16.53 10.90 5.00
CA LEU A 140 15.59 10.56 3.92
C LEU A 140 14.64 11.73 3.65
N ASN A 141 14.30 11.94 2.39
CA ASN A 141 13.30 12.94 2.01
C ASN A 141 11.90 12.44 2.37
N THR A 142 11.38 12.89 3.51
CA THR A 142 10.07 12.48 4.04
C THR A 142 8.85 13.02 3.28
N SER A 143 9.06 13.94 2.32
CA SER A 143 8.00 14.43 1.42
C SER A 143 7.64 13.41 0.34
N GLN A 144 8.58 12.52 0.01
CA GLN A 144 8.40 11.46 -0.96
C GLN A 144 8.24 10.11 -0.27
N ASN A 145 7.45 9.22 -0.87
CA ASN A 145 7.26 7.87 -0.33
C ASN A 145 8.34 6.93 -0.86
N ILE A 146 8.74 5.97 -0.03
CA ILE A 146 9.58 4.85 -0.43
C ILE A 146 8.83 4.00 -1.45
N LYS A 147 9.50 3.61 -2.53
CA LYS A 147 8.89 2.85 -3.64
C LYS A 147 9.55 1.48 -3.77
N ILE A 148 8.76 0.50 -4.19
CA ILE A 148 9.26 -0.77 -4.72
C ILE A 148 9.32 -0.59 -6.24
N LEU A 149 10.46 -0.89 -6.84
CA LEU A 149 10.70 -0.74 -8.26
C LEU A 149 10.84 -2.10 -8.94
N HIS A 150 10.26 -2.23 -10.12
CA HIS A 150 10.39 -3.39 -10.98
C HIS A 150 10.01 -3.06 -12.44
N GLY A 151 10.78 -3.56 -13.41
CA GLY A 151 10.54 -3.35 -14.83
C GLY A 151 10.31 -1.87 -15.17
N SER A 152 9.26 -1.57 -15.94
CA SER A 152 8.97 -0.21 -16.42
C SER A 152 8.85 0.91 -15.35
N GLN A 153 8.79 0.56 -14.06
CA GLN A 153 8.83 1.55 -12.97
C GLN A 153 10.21 2.21 -12.80
N TYR A 154 11.29 1.63 -13.35
CA TYR A 154 12.60 2.27 -13.34
C TYR A 154 12.63 3.53 -14.21
N ALA A 155 11.88 3.57 -15.33
CA ALA A 155 11.71 4.78 -16.14
C ALA A 155 11.07 5.96 -15.37
N GLU A 156 10.27 5.67 -14.33
CA GLU A 156 9.66 6.70 -13.48
C GLU A 156 10.65 7.32 -12.48
N LEU A 157 11.86 6.77 -12.32
CA LEU A 157 12.86 7.30 -11.38
C LEU A 157 13.39 8.67 -11.79
N ASN A 158 13.49 8.95 -13.08
CA ASN A 158 13.94 10.25 -13.57
C ASN A 158 12.99 11.38 -13.10
N ASN A 159 11.70 11.06 -12.95
CA ASN A 159 10.70 11.98 -12.40
C ASN A 159 10.63 11.97 -10.86
N ALA A 160 11.20 10.94 -10.21
CA ALA A 160 11.15 10.80 -8.75
C ALA A 160 12.20 11.68 -8.04
N GLY A 161 13.25 12.11 -8.73
CA GLY A 161 14.35 12.87 -8.14
C GLY A 161 15.47 12.00 -7.57
N PRO A 162 16.47 12.60 -6.89
CA PRO A 162 17.61 11.87 -6.36
C PRO A 162 17.25 10.89 -5.24
N GLY A 163 18.01 9.79 -5.12
CA GLY A 163 17.79 8.78 -4.09
C GLY A 163 18.74 7.59 -4.16
N ILE A 164 18.55 6.66 -3.22
CA ILE A 164 19.32 5.42 -3.11
C ILE A 164 18.42 4.27 -3.54
N CYS A 165 18.84 3.52 -4.56
CA CYS A 165 18.16 2.32 -5.02
C CYS A 165 18.90 1.08 -4.49
N ILE A 166 18.23 0.30 -3.65
CA ILE A 166 18.77 -0.94 -3.07
C ILE A 166 18.25 -2.12 -3.89
N VAL A 167 19.15 -2.80 -4.60
CA VAL A 167 18.83 -3.98 -5.41
C VAL A 167 18.91 -5.21 -4.52
N THR A 168 17.89 -6.07 -4.61
CA THR A 168 17.76 -7.23 -3.73
C THR A 168 17.62 -8.54 -4.50
N ASP A 169 17.97 -9.65 -3.84
CA ASP A 169 17.83 -11.03 -4.38
C ASP A 169 16.39 -11.59 -4.25
N ALA A 170 15.40 -10.73 -3.96
CA ALA A 170 14.03 -11.16 -3.74
C ALA A 170 13.40 -11.78 -4.99
N ASN A 171 12.56 -12.80 -4.77
CA ASN A 171 11.69 -13.30 -5.83
C ASN A 171 10.61 -12.27 -6.17
N LYS A 172 10.78 -11.60 -7.32
CA LYS A 172 9.86 -10.59 -7.87
C LYS A 172 8.39 -11.01 -7.83
N ARG A 173 8.09 -12.24 -8.26
CA ARG A 173 6.71 -12.74 -8.30
C ARG A 173 6.11 -12.86 -6.90
N THR A 174 6.87 -13.36 -5.94
CA THR A 174 6.41 -13.52 -4.55
C THR A 174 6.23 -12.17 -3.87
N THR A 175 7.20 -11.26 -3.99
CA THR A 175 7.16 -9.91 -3.42
C THR A 175 5.97 -9.11 -3.96
N LEU A 176 5.80 -9.06 -5.28
CA LEU A 176 4.68 -8.35 -5.89
C LEU A 176 3.34 -9.00 -5.58
N ARG A 177 3.27 -10.34 -5.48
CA ARG A 177 2.04 -11.03 -5.04
C ARG A 177 1.65 -10.60 -3.62
N GLU A 178 2.60 -10.54 -2.69
CA GLU A 178 2.30 -10.09 -1.32
C GLU A 178 1.94 -8.61 -1.26
N PHE A 179 2.61 -7.76 -2.04
CA PHE A 179 2.30 -6.33 -2.13
C PHE A 179 0.91 -6.09 -2.72
N ASN A 180 0.55 -6.80 -3.78
CA ASN A 180 -0.74 -6.66 -4.48
C ASN A 180 -1.93 -7.30 -3.74
N LYS A 181 -1.70 -8.04 -2.65
CA LYS A 181 -2.79 -8.44 -1.72
C LYS A 181 -3.38 -7.22 -0.97
N MET A 182 -2.74 -6.05 -1.06
CA MET A 182 -3.16 -4.80 -0.44
C MET A 182 -3.62 -3.79 -1.50
N THR A 183 -4.82 -3.24 -1.34
CA THR A 183 -5.28 -2.09 -2.13
C THR A 183 -4.62 -0.82 -1.61
N LEU A 184 -4.14 0.05 -2.52
CA LEU A 184 -3.43 1.30 -2.21
C LEU A 184 -2.24 1.09 -1.25
N ALA A 185 -1.50 -0.01 -1.45
CA ALA A 185 -0.33 -0.34 -0.65
C ALA A 185 0.74 0.78 -0.72
N LYS A 186 1.29 1.13 0.44
CA LYS A 186 2.40 2.08 0.57
C LYS A 186 3.45 1.52 1.50
N VAL A 187 4.72 1.65 1.14
CA VAL A 187 5.83 1.34 2.04
C VAL A 187 5.87 2.42 3.12
N ARG A 188 5.83 2.01 4.38
CA ARG A 188 6.00 2.91 5.53
C ARG A 188 7.48 3.11 5.83
N TYR A 189 8.22 2.00 5.92
CA TYR A 189 9.65 1.99 6.19
C TYR A 189 10.28 0.62 5.85
N PRO A 190 11.52 0.58 5.33
CA PRO A 190 12.37 -0.60 5.37
C PRO A 190 12.88 -0.91 6.77
N ILE A 191 13.10 -2.19 7.00
CA ILE A 191 13.86 -2.77 8.12
C ILE A 191 15.09 -3.40 7.47
N ILE A 192 16.27 -2.85 7.73
CA ILE A 192 17.54 -3.39 7.24
C ILE A 192 18.32 -3.89 8.44
N LYS A 193 18.67 -5.19 8.41
CA LYS A 193 19.47 -5.85 9.43
C LYS A 193 20.95 -5.79 9.05
N GLN A 194 21.83 -5.89 10.05
CA GLN A 194 23.30 -5.87 9.88
C GLN A 194 23.84 -6.96 8.94
N ASN A 195 23.11 -8.07 8.78
CA ASN A 195 23.46 -9.15 7.87
C ASN A 195 23.11 -8.85 6.39
N GLY A 196 22.62 -7.65 6.09
CA GLY A 196 22.16 -7.24 4.77
C GLY A 196 20.75 -7.71 4.42
N SER A 197 20.01 -8.35 5.33
CA SER A 197 18.60 -8.69 5.07
C SER A 197 17.73 -7.45 5.14
N ILE A 198 16.87 -7.28 4.14
CA ILE A 198 15.94 -6.16 4.01
C ILE A 198 14.50 -6.67 3.99
N SER A 199 13.63 -6.01 4.74
CA SER A 199 12.19 -6.24 4.71
C SER A 199 11.45 -4.91 4.72
N LEU A 200 10.27 -4.85 4.12
CA LEU A 200 9.48 -3.62 4.03
C LEU A 200 8.23 -3.72 4.87
N VAL A 201 8.06 -2.80 5.81
CA VAL A 201 6.78 -2.61 6.48
C VAL A 201 5.88 -1.79 5.57
N CYS A 202 4.83 -2.43 5.08
CA CYS A 202 3.84 -1.85 4.20
C CYS A 202 2.54 -1.63 4.96
N LYS A 203 1.89 -0.49 4.69
CA LYS A 203 0.49 -0.24 5.06
C LYS A 203 -0.35 -0.29 3.80
N GLY A 204 -1.47 -0.98 3.86
CA GLY A 204 -2.47 -0.95 2.80
C GLY A 204 -3.85 -1.23 3.36
N ILE A 205 -4.77 -1.51 2.45
CA ILE A 205 -6.16 -1.76 2.78
C ILE A 205 -6.55 -3.13 2.24
N LYS A 206 -7.22 -3.93 3.08
CA LYS A 206 -7.83 -5.20 2.68
C LYS A 206 -9.34 -5.03 2.60
N ILE A 207 -9.87 -5.12 1.39
CA ILE A 207 -11.30 -4.94 1.10
C ILE A 207 -11.98 -6.31 1.17
N PHE A 208 -13.11 -6.40 1.89
CA PHE A 208 -13.89 -7.62 1.97
C PHE A 208 -14.78 -7.78 0.72
N PRO A 209 -14.61 -8.84 -0.09
CA PRO A 209 -15.25 -8.99 -1.39
C PRO A 209 -16.68 -9.56 -1.28
N HIS A 210 -17.56 -8.91 -0.54
CA HIS A 210 -18.92 -9.41 -0.27
C HIS A 210 -19.84 -9.50 -1.51
N LYS A 211 -19.50 -8.78 -2.59
CA LYS A 211 -20.26 -8.74 -3.85
C LYS A 211 -19.69 -9.64 -4.96
N ILE A 212 -18.58 -10.33 -4.71
CA ILE A 212 -17.89 -11.15 -5.71
C ILE A 212 -18.05 -12.62 -5.32
N HIS A 213 -18.28 -13.53 -6.27
CA HIS A 213 -18.31 -14.98 -6.00
C HIS A 213 -16.91 -15.60 -5.88
N SER A 214 -16.10 -15.09 -4.94
CA SER A 214 -14.79 -15.67 -4.61
C SER A 214 -14.84 -16.59 -3.40
N VAL A 215 -14.04 -17.66 -3.41
CA VAL A 215 -13.80 -18.50 -2.22
C VAL A 215 -12.81 -17.77 -1.31
N LEU A 216 -13.08 -17.73 0.00
CA LEU A 216 -12.16 -17.17 0.99
C LEU A 216 -11.07 -18.19 1.32
N SER A 217 -9.81 -17.76 1.33
CA SER A 217 -8.72 -18.61 1.83
C SER A 217 -8.80 -18.74 3.37
N LYS A 218 -8.15 -19.74 3.95
CA LYS A 218 -8.09 -19.88 5.43
C LYS A 218 -7.53 -18.62 6.11
N ASP A 219 -6.46 -18.05 5.55
CA ASP A 219 -5.87 -16.80 6.03
C ASP A 219 -6.85 -15.62 5.95
N ASP A 220 -7.72 -15.58 4.94
CA ASP A 220 -8.77 -14.58 4.82
C ASP A 220 -9.82 -14.76 5.91
N ILE A 221 -10.27 -15.99 6.15
CA ILE A 221 -11.27 -16.29 7.19
C ILE A 221 -10.75 -15.84 8.56
N SER A 222 -9.55 -16.24 8.96
CA SER A 222 -8.97 -15.86 10.25
C SER A 222 -8.78 -14.34 10.37
N PHE A 223 -8.32 -13.68 9.29
CA PHE A 223 -8.18 -12.23 9.28
C PHE A 223 -9.54 -11.53 9.44
N PHE A 224 -10.53 -11.91 8.64
CA PHE A 224 -11.83 -11.25 8.66
C PHE A 224 -12.58 -11.54 9.95
N GLN A 225 -12.55 -12.76 10.48
CA GLN A 225 -13.17 -13.12 11.76
C GLN A 225 -12.78 -12.12 12.86
N ARG A 226 -11.48 -11.91 13.08
CA ARG A 226 -10.96 -10.99 14.10
C ARG A 226 -11.46 -9.55 13.91
N ASN A 227 -11.49 -9.07 12.67
CA ASN A 227 -11.90 -7.70 12.40
C ASN A 227 -13.43 -7.52 12.48
N PHE A 228 -14.20 -8.52 12.03
CA PHE A 228 -15.65 -8.52 12.12
C PHE A 228 -16.15 -8.72 13.55
N GLU A 229 -15.41 -9.39 14.43
CA GLU A 229 -15.73 -9.42 15.87
C GLU A 229 -15.80 -8.02 16.49
N THR A 230 -14.91 -7.10 16.10
CA THR A 230 -14.99 -5.71 16.56
C THR A 230 -16.22 -5.00 15.99
N ILE A 231 -16.56 -5.26 14.73
CA ILE A 231 -17.78 -4.72 14.11
C ILE A 231 -19.04 -5.26 14.81
N LEU A 232 -19.09 -6.54 15.14
CA LEU A 232 -20.24 -7.17 15.80
C LEU A 232 -20.52 -6.60 17.18
N LYS A 233 -19.47 -6.14 17.89
CA LYS A 233 -19.58 -5.44 19.18
C LYS A 233 -20.02 -3.98 19.07
N SER A 234 -20.07 -3.39 17.87
CA SER A 234 -20.49 -2.00 17.69
C SER A 234 -21.93 -1.82 18.17
N GLN A 235 -22.16 -0.74 18.94
CA GLN A 235 -23.49 -0.32 19.35
C GLN A 235 -24.15 0.35 18.16
N ILE A 236 -25.38 -0.04 17.88
CA ILE A 236 -26.16 0.54 16.79
C ILE A 236 -27.23 1.44 17.39
N ASP A 237 -27.16 2.72 17.04
CA ASP A 237 -28.19 3.70 17.38
C ASP A 237 -29.44 3.47 16.54
N ILE A 238 -30.34 2.59 17.00
CA ILE A 238 -31.68 2.43 16.42
C ILE A 238 -32.62 3.36 17.18
N VAL A 239 -33.17 4.35 16.48
CA VAL A 239 -34.33 5.10 16.95
C VAL A 239 -35.56 4.27 16.56
N ASP A 240 -36.16 3.57 17.54
CA ASP A 240 -37.44 2.89 17.33
C ASP A 240 -38.58 3.90 17.55
N ASP A 241 -39.29 4.24 16.47
CA ASP A 241 -40.32 5.28 16.41
C ASP A 241 -41.51 5.04 17.37
N ARG A 242 -41.62 3.86 18.00
CA ARG A 242 -42.78 3.47 18.83
C ARG A 242 -42.55 3.49 20.34
N SER A 243 -41.30 3.40 20.81
CA SER A 243 -41.02 3.27 22.25
C SER A 243 -40.16 4.41 22.82
N GLY A 244 -39.49 5.20 21.98
CA GLY A 244 -38.64 6.32 22.39
C GLY A 244 -37.49 5.95 23.34
N THR A 245 -37.25 4.65 23.59
CA THR A 245 -36.23 4.17 24.52
C THR A 245 -35.03 3.67 23.71
N PRO A 246 -33.83 4.28 23.86
CA PRO A 246 -32.63 3.75 23.23
C PRO A 246 -32.36 2.37 23.82
N HIS A 247 -32.50 1.34 22.99
CA HIS A 247 -32.01 0.02 23.35
C HIS A 247 -30.54 -0.05 22.92
N ASN A 248 -29.63 -0.14 23.89
CA ASN A 248 -28.22 -0.45 23.63
C ASN A 248 -28.13 -1.86 23.04
N ARG A 249 -28.31 -1.96 21.72
CA ARG A 249 -28.22 -3.21 20.96
C ARG A 249 -26.92 -3.21 20.18
N THR A 250 -26.19 -4.31 20.31
CA THR A 250 -25.05 -4.55 19.44
C THR A 250 -25.51 -4.98 18.06
N LEU A 251 -24.66 -4.80 17.04
CA LEU A 251 -24.89 -5.38 15.73
C LEU A 251 -25.10 -6.91 15.81
N TYR A 252 -24.37 -7.58 16.72
CA TYR A 252 -24.53 -9.00 16.97
C TYR A 252 -25.96 -9.36 17.41
N ASP A 253 -26.54 -8.63 18.38
CA ASP A 253 -27.90 -8.87 18.85
C ASP A 253 -28.92 -8.73 17.70
N ILE A 254 -28.76 -7.70 16.86
CA ILE A 254 -29.64 -7.46 15.70
C ILE A 254 -29.57 -8.62 14.69
N ILE A 255 -28.36 -9.12 14.44
CA ILE A 255 -28.16 -10.26 13.53
C ILE A 255 -28.73 -11.55 14.14
N LEU A 256 -28.54 -11.76 15.44
CA LEU A 256 -29.08 -12.92 16.14
C LEU A 256 -30.60 -12.97 16.07
N GLU A 257 -31.29 -11.85 16.28
CA GLU A 257 -32.76 -11.77 16.11
C GLU A 257 -33.20 -12.19 14.70
N HIS A 258 -32.36 -11.95 13.69
CA HIS A 258 -32.65 -12.31 12.31
C HIS A 258 -32.43 -13.81 12.01
N ILE A 259 -31.39 -14.44 12.58
CA ILE A 259 -31.01 -15.82 12.22
C ILE A 259 -31.44 -16.88 13.23
N LEU A 260 -31.64 -16.52 14.50
CA LEU A 260 -32.07 -17.45 15.56
C LEU A 260 -33.59 -17.60 15.56
N THR A 261 -34.11 -18.25 14.52
CA THR A 261 -35.51 -18.70 14.50
C THR A 261 -35.63 -20.08 15.13
N GLU A 262 -36.75 -20.35 15.82
CA GLU A 262 -37.01 -21.63 16.48
C GLU A 262 -36.90 -22.82 15.50
N SER A 263 -37.41 -22.66 14.28
CA SER A 263 -37.30 -23.67 13.22
C SER A 263 -35.85 -23.98 12.83
N CYS A 264 -34.98 -22.95 12.74
CA CYS A 264 -33.58 -23.16 12.42
C CYS A 264 -32.83 -23.84 13.56
N VAL A 265 -33.10 -23.47 14.81
CA VAL A 265 -32.46 -24.07 15.98
C VAL A 265 -32.83 -25.55 16.10
N ASN A 266 -34.10 -25.91 15.95
CA ASN A 266 -34.55 -27.30 16.03
C ASN A 266 -33.94 -28.16 14.92
N LYS A 267 -33.97 -27.69 13.66
CA LYS A 267 -33.30 -28.41 12.55
C LYS A 267 -31.80 -28.60 12.75
N LEU A 268 -31.15 -27.66 13.45
CA LEU A 268 -29.74 -27.78 13.81
C LEU A 268 -29.53 -28.89 14.84
N THR A 269 -30.27 -28.85 15.96
CA THR A 269 -30.13 -29.83 17.04
C THR A 269 -30.56 -31.23 16.63
N ASP A 270 -31.50 -31.36 15.71
CA ASP A 270 -32.02 -32.63 15.20
C ASP A 270 -31.14 -33.24 14.09
N GLY A 271 -30.03 -32.57 13.71
CA GLY A 271 -29.05 -33.08 12.74
C GLY A 271 -29.42 -32.90 11.26
N THR A 272 -30.56 -32.29 10.94
CA THR A 272 -31.07 -32.09 9.56
C THR A 272 -30.60 -30.79 8.89
N TRP A 273 -29.68 -30.06 9.55
CA TRP A 273 -29.19 -28.75 9.13
C TRP A 273 -28.64 -28.67 7.71
N HIS A 274 -28.06 -29.76 7.19
CA HIS A 274 -27.39 -29.82 5.90
C HIS A 274 -28.36 -29.70 4.71
N HIS A 275 -29.67 -29.82 4.92
CA HIS A 275 -30.69 -29.66 3.88
C HIS A 275 -31.28 -28.24 3.81
N CYS A 276 -30.94 -27.34 4.74
CA CYS A 276 -31.52 -26.00 4.80
C CYS A 276 -30.43 -24.92 4.81
N GLU A 277 -30.44 -24.06 3.79
CA GLU A 277 -29.46 -22.96 3.65
C GLU A 277 -29.45 -22.02 4.86
N GLN A 278 -30.62 -21.74 5.46
CA GLN A 278 -30.73 -20.90 6.66
C GLN A 278 -30.06 -21.58 7.88
N THR A 279 -30.19 -22.90 8.01
CA THR A 279 -29.57 -23.64 9.10
C THR A 279 -28.06 -23.83 8.88
N LYS A 280 -27.61 -24.00 7.62
CA LYS A 280 -26.18 -23.95 7.26
C LYS A 280 -25.56 -22.59 7.58
N LEU A 281 -26.23 -21.50 7.24
CA LEU A 281 -25.82 -20.15 7.59
C LEU A 281 -25.72 -19.98 9.10
N LEU A 282 -26.72 -20.44 9.85
CA LEU A 282 -26.71 -20.41 11.31
C LEU A 282 -25.51 -21.18 11.88
N TYR A 283 -25.25 -22.40 11.38
CA TYR A 283 -24.11 -23.20 11.79
C TYR A 283 -22.78 -22.49 11.48
N ALA A 284 -22.62 -21.99 10.26
CA ALA A 284 -21.42 -21.28 9.83
C ALA A 284 -21.20 -19.99 10.65
N PHE A 285 -22.26 -19.22 10.89
CA PHE A 285 -22.19 -17.99 11.68
C PHE A 285 -21.67 -18.28 13.09
N PHE A 286 -22.23 -19.26 13.79
CA PHE A 286 -21.78 -19.62 15.14
C PHE A 286 -20.44 -20.36 15.18
N SER A 287 -20.02 -20.96 14.05
CA SER A 287 -18.66 -21.52 13.91
C SER A 287 -17.60 -20.42 13.85
N ILE A 288 -17.92 -19.26 13.26
CA ILE A 288 -16.99 -18.13 13.08
C ILE A 288 -17.09 -17.13 14.25
N PHE A 289 -18.31 -16.80 14.66
CA PHE A 289 -18.62 -15.72 15.60
C PHE A 289 -19.30 -16.28 16.85
N ASN A 290 -18.54 -16.99 17.67
CA ASN A 290 -19.05 -17.53 18.94
C ASN A 290 -19.01 -16.47 20.05
N PHE A 291 -19.91 -15.48 19.97
CA PHE A 291 -19.94 -14.36 20.90
C PHE A 291 -20.84 -14.64 22.11
N LYS A 292 -20.32 -14.40 23.32
CA LYS A 292 -20.98 -14.77 24.59
C LYS A 292 -21.78 -13.65 25.25
N ASP A 293 -21.55 -12.39 24.87
CA ASP A 293 -22.18 -11.24 25.51
C ASP A 293 -23.52 -10.91 24.82
N ILE A 294 -24.51 -11.81 24.95
CA ILE A 294 -25.87 -11.61 24.41
C ILE A 294 -26.75 -11.02 25.52
N ASN A 295 -27.24 -9.80 25.29
CA ASN A 295 -28.00 -9.06 26.31
C ASN A 295 -29.47 -9.53 26.44
N ASN A 296 -30.00 -10.24 25.45
CA ASN A 296 -31.38 -10.73 25.45
C ASN A 296 -31.46 -12.19 25.92
N LYS A 297 -32.16 -12.44 27.04
CA LYS A 297 -32.27 -13.77 27.67
C LYS A 297 -32.83 -14.85 26.73
N LYS A 298 -33.86 -14.54 25.93
CA LYS A 298 -34.47 -15.51 24.99
C LYS A 298 -33.52 -15.86 23.84
N LEU A 299 -32.78 -14.87 23.33
CA LEU A 299 -31.75 -15.09 22.32
C LEU A 299 -30.59 -15.89 22.91
N PHE A 300 -30.17 -15.60 24.14
CA PHE A 300 -29.09 -16.28 24.83
C PHE A 300 -29.37 -17.78 25.00
N GLU A 301 -30.58 -18.16 25.42
CA GLU A 301 -30.97 -19.57 25.55
C GLU A 301 -30.91 -20.32 24.21
N SER A 302 -31.43 -19.69 23.15
CA SER A 302 -31.42 -20.28 21.79
C SER A 302 -30.01 -20.38 21.21
N ALA A 303 -29.21 -19.32 21.38
CA ALA A 303 -27.81 -19.28 20.99
C ALA A 303 -26.99 -20.36 21.72
N THR A 304 -27.25 -20.58 23.01
CA THR A 304 -26.55 -21.60 23.81
C THR A 304 -26.74 -23.00 23.23
N LYS A 305 -27.94 -23.35 22.76
CA LYS A 305 -28.20 -24.64 22.07
C LYS A 305 -27.33 -24.79 20.83
N VAL A 306 -27.27 -23.74 20.00
CA VAL A 306 -26.46 -23.71 18.78
C VAL A 306 -24.97 -23.79 19.08
N ILE A 307 -24.48 -23.04 20.08
CA ILE A 307 -23.08 -23.06 20.52
C ILE A 307 -22.67 -24.46 20.99
N ASN A 308 -23.55 -25.14 21.75
CA ASN A 308 -23.28 -26.50 22.21
C ASN A 308 -23.22 -27.48 21.03
N PHE A 309 -24.11 -27.33 20.04
CA PHE A 309 -24.06 -28.11 18.82
C PHE A 309 -22.73 -27.94 18.07
N VAL A 310 -22.26 -26.70 17.89
CA VAL A 310 -20.96 -26.40 17.25
C VAL A 310 -19.82 -27.06 18.02
N LYS A 311 -19.80 -26.97 19.35
CA LYS A 311 -18.76 -27.62 20.17
C LYS A 311 -18.72 -29.14 20.01
N GLN A 312 -19.88 -29.78 19.86
CA GLN A 312 -19.99 -31.22 19.70
C GLN A 312 -19.63 -31.70 18.29
N ASN A 313 -19.94 -30.91 17.26
CA ASN A 313 -19.81 -31.31 15.85
C ASN A 313 -18.62 -30.68 15.12
N GLY A 314 -17.91 -29.75 15.76
CA GLY A 314 -16.76 -29.04 15.20
C GLY A 314 -17.16 -27.80 14.39
N GLU A 315 -16.20 -27.26 13.65
CA GLU A 315 -16.40 -26.09 12.80
C GLU A 315 -17.10 -26.45 11.49
N CYS A 316 -18.01 -25.59 11.05
CA CYS A 316 -18.59 -25.68 9.71
C CYS A 316 -17.49 -25.58 8.63
N LYS A 317 -17.49 -26.51 7.67
CA LYS A 317 -16.52 -26.56 6.55
C LYS A 317 -17.09 -26.09 5.22
N ASP A 318 -18.35 -25.66 5.19
CA ASP A 318 -19.01 -25.17 3.97
C ASP A 318 -18.55 -23.72 3.69
N ASN A 319 -17.64 -23.58 2.72
CA ASN A 319 -17.10 -22.28 2.31
C ASN A 319 -18.19 -21.29 1.84
N THR A 320 -19.29 -21.79 1.27
CA THR A 320 -20.40 -20.95 0.81
C THR A 320 -21.13 -20.38 2.02
N ALA A 321 -21.48 -21.22 2.98
CA ALA A 321 -22.14 -20.80 4.21
C ALA A 321 -21.26 -19.87 5.06
N ILE A 322 -19.95 -20.15 5.15
CA ILE A 322 -18.96 -19.27 5.82
C ILE A 322 -18.96 -17.87 5.21
N LYS A 323 -18.92 -17.79 3.88
CA LYS A 323 -18.95 -16.50 3.19
C LYS A 323 -20.29 -15.79 3.38
N GLN A 324 -21.40 -16.52 3.35
CA GLN A 324 -22.72 -15.97 3.63
C GLN A 324 -22.81 -15.39 5.05
N ALA A 325 -22.17 -16.03 6.05
CA ALA A 325 -22.10 -15.51 7.42
C ALA A 325 -21.39 -14.15 7.48
N PHE A 326 -20.23 -14.00 6.83
CA PHE A 326 -19.57 -12.69 6.72
C PHE A 326 -20.43 -11.67 5.95
N ASN A 327 -21.03 -12.07 4.83
CA ASN A 327 -21.91 -11.20 4.04
C ASN A 327 -23.13 -10.72 4.84
N LEU A 328 -23.65 -11.55 5.76
CA LEU A 328 -24.74 -11.18 6.65
C LEU A 328 -24.33 -10.05 7.59
N VAL A 329 -23.12 -10.13 8.16
CA VAL A 329 -22.57 -9.06 9.00
C VAL A 329 -22.40 -7.79 8.19
N VAL A 330 -21.83 -7.88 6.99
CA VAL A 330 -21.65 -6.74 6.08
C VAL A 330 -22.98 -6.05 5.77
N LYS A 331 -23.99 -6.85 5.41
CA LYS A 331 -25.33 -6.35 5.07
C LYS A 331 -25.93 -5.54 6.20
N HIS A 332 -25.87 -6.06 7.43
CA HIS A 332 -26.42 -5.35 8.59
C HIS A 332 -25.58 -4.15 8.98
N TYR A 333 -24.24 -4.27 8.92
CA TYR A 333 -23.34 -3.17 9.23
C TYR A 333 -23.56 -1.97 8.27
N ILE A 334 -23.54 -2.20 6.95
CA ILE A 334 -23.79 -1.12 5.96
C ILE A 334 -25.21 -0.53 6.13
N ARG A 335 -26.19 -1.36 6.49
CA ARG A 335 -27.57 -0.90 6.65
C ARG A 335 -27.73 0.06 7.83
N PHE A 336 -27.13 -0.28 8.97
CA PHE A 336 -27.42 0.35 10.26
C PHE A 336 -26.33 1.29 10.75
N GLU A 337 -25.05 0.98 10.53
CA GLU A 337 -23.95 1.78 11.04
C GLU A 337 -23.96 3.20 10.49
N SER A 338 -23.84 4.19 11.39
CA SER A 338 -23.94 5.62 11.06
C SER A 338 -22.98 6.07 9.95
N SER A 339 -21.80 5.44 9.86
CA SER A 339 -20.79 5.67 8.82
C SER A 339 -21.29 5.44 7.39
N PHE A 340 -22.33 4.60 7.23
CA PHE A 340 -22.96 4.28 5.94
C PHE A 340 -24.43 4.69 5.88
N SER A 341 -25.09 4.79 7.03
CA SER A 341 -26.54 4.98 7.13
C SER A 341 -26.98 6.43 7.20
N MET A 342 -26.06 7.38 7.40
CA MET A 342 -26.37 8.81 7.52
C MET A 342 -25.84 9.63 6.33
N TYR A 343 -26.65 10.57 5.85
CA TYR A 343 -26.30 11.48 4.76
C TYR A 343 -25.05 12.32 5.07
N ASN A 344 -24.93 12.82 6.30
CA ASN A 344 -23.78 13.59 6.77
C ASN A 344 -22.43 12.82 6.73
N ARG A 345 -22.41 11.52 6.43
CA ARG A 345 -21.19 10.70 6.31
C ARG A 345 -20.80 10.34 4.88
N ILE A 346 -21.61 10.68 3.87
CA ILE A 346 -21.31 10.35 2.47
C ILE A 346 -19.96 10.94 2.02
N HIS A 347 -19.59 12.12 2.52
CA HIS A 347 -18.29 12.75 2.22
C HIS A 347 -17.07 11.92 2.64
N ASN A 348 -17.24 10.90 3.49
CA ASN A 348 -16.17 9.94 3.81
C ASN A 348 -15.71 9.13 2.60
N ASN A 349 -16.49 9.13 1.51
CA ASN A 349 -16.15 8.54 0.21
C ASN A 349 -15.64 7.10 0.32
N PRO A 350 -16.49 6.15 0.77
CA PRO A 350 -16.10 4.76 0.98
C PRO A 350 -15.65 4.09 -0.33
N PHE A 351 -14.92 2.99 -0.20
CA PHE A 351 -14.55 2.15 -1.34
C PHE A 351 -15.77 1.43 -1.92
N ILE A 352 -15.74 1.23 -3.23
CA ILE A 352 -16.79 0.51 -3.97
C ILE A 352 -16.24 -0.68 -4.76
N SER A 353 -14.91 -0.82 -4.86
CA SER A 353 -14.27 -1.92 -5.56
C SER A 353 -12.95 -2.34 -4.88
N PRO A 354 -12.53 -3.61 -5.04
CA PRO A 354 -11.20 -4.04 -4.63
C PRO A 354 -10.05 -3.30 -5.33
N SER A 355 -10.29 -2.76 -6.53
CA SER A 355 -9.31 -1.97 -7.28
C SER A 355 -9.06 -0.57 -6.70
N GLY A 356 -9.77 -0.17 -5.64
CA GLY A 356 -9.57 1.11 -4.98
C GLY A 356 -10.47 2.25 -5.49
N ARG A 357 -11.44 1.95 -6.36
CA ARG A 357 -12.45 2.94 -6.77
C ARG A 357 -13.26 3.40 -5.57
N ARG A 358 -13.68 4.66 -5.64
CA ARG A 358 -14.38 5.36 -4.57
C ARG A 358 -15.82 5.66 -4.96
N LEU A 359 -16.66 5.90 -3.95
CA LEU A 359 -18.07 6.25 -4.13
C LEU A 359 -18.25 7.46 -5.07
N SER A 360 -17.35 8.44 -5.00
CA SER A 360 -17.29 9.58 -5.93
C SER A 360 -17.28 9.16 -7.39
N ASP A 361 -16.59 8.07 -7.74
CA ASP A 361 -16.48 7.60 -9.13
C ASP A 361 -17.82 7.04 -9.62
N THR A 362 -18.59 6.38 -8.74
CA THR A 362 -19.94 5.90 -9.07
C THR A 362 -20.94 7.06 -9.12
N LEU A 363 -20.84 8.02 -8.21
CA LEU A 363 -21.69 9.22 -8.23
C LEU A 363 -21.49 10.00 -9.53
N ARG A 364 -20.24 10.25 -9.95
CA ARG A 364 -19.94 10.89 -11.25
C ARG A 364 -20.56 10.14 -12.42
N SER A 365 -20.35 8.82 -12.48
CA SER A 365 -20.95 7.99 -13.54
C SER A 365 -22.48 8.10 -13.56
N LYS A 366 -23.14 8.05 -12.40
CA LYS A 366 -24.59 8.17 -12.31
C LYS A 366 -25.08 9.58 -12.69
N LEU A 367 -24.35 10.62 -12.30
CA LEU A 367 -24.64 12.00 -12.70
C LEU A 367 -24.58 12.13 -14.22
N HIS A 368 -23.53 11.63 -14.89
CA HIS A 368 -23.47 11.71 -16.36
C HIS A 368 -24.63 11.02 -17.06
N LEU A 369 -25.11 9.88 -16.53
CA LEU A 369 -26.12 9.06 -17.19
C LEU A 369 -27.57 9.46 -16.87
N ASN A 370 -27.83 10.25 -15.83
CA ASN A 370 -29.18 10.45 -15.33
C ASN A 370 -29.40 11.90 -14.84
N SER A 371 -30.15 12.68 -15.62
CA SER A 371 -30.52 14.07 -15.31
C SER A 371 -31.38 14.18 -14.05
N THR A 372 -32.32 13.26 -13.84
CA THR A 372 -33.14 13.16 -12.63
C THR A 372 -32.27 13.06 -11.38
N PHE A 373 -31.23 12.22 -11.40
CA PHE A 373 -30.29 12.05 -10.29
C PHE A 373 -29.45 13.30 -10.04
N ARG A 374 -29.08 14.06 -11.08
CA ARG A 374 -28.43 15.38 -10.92
C ARG A 374 -29.31 16.32 -10.12
N LEU A 375 -30.60 16.41 -10.49
CA LEU A 375 -31.56 17.25 -9.81
C LEU A 375 -31.83 16.77 -8.37
N ILE A 376 -31.87 15.45 -8.12
CA ILE A 376 -31.93 14.87 -6.76
C ILE A 376 -30.73 15.31 -5.92
N CYS A 377 -29.51 15.22 -6.45
CA CYS A 377 -28.31 15.69 -5.76
C CYS A 377 -28.36 17.20 -5.50
N ALA A 378 -28.78 17.99 -6.49
CA ALA A 378 -28.91 19.43 -6.36
C ALA A 378 -29.97 19.83 -5.31
N ILE A 379 -31.08 19.10 -5.21
CA ILE A 379 -32.11 19.29 -4.17
C ILE A 379 -31.55 18.95 -2.79
N ALA A 380 -30.79 17.86 -2.65
CA ALA A 380 -30.29 17.39 -1.36
C ALA A 380 -29.34 18.38 -0.66
N ILE A 381 -28.61 19.20 -1.43
CA ILE A 381 -27.63 20.17 -0.92
C ILE A 381 -28.23 21.51 -0.46
N GLN A 382 -29.50 21.80 -0.81
CA GLN A 382 -30.10 23.13 -0.60
C GLN A 382 -30.40 23.50 0.86
N ASP A 383 -30.35 22.54 1.78
CA ASP A 383 -30.59 22.83 3.19
C ASP A 383 -29.28 23.12 3.93
N THR A 384 -29.10 24.42 4.20
CA THR A 384 -27.98 25.03 4.91
C THR A 384 -28.22 25.22 6.41
N LYS A 385 -29.40 24.83 6.94
CA LYS A 385 -29.75 25.07 8.35
C LYS A 385 -29.09 24.12 9.34
N PHE A 386 -28.62 22.97 8.86
CA PHE A 386 -27.97 21.94 9.69
C PHE A 386 -26.47 21.87 9.39
N PRO A 387 -25.61 22.49 10.20
CA PRO A 387 -24.15 22.50 10.00
C PRO A 387 -23.55 21.10 9.86
N ILE A 388 -24.20 20.09 10.45
CA ILE A 388 -23.75 18.70 10.39
C ILE A 388 -23.69 18.15 8.95
N ASN A 389 -24.49 18.69 8.03
CA ASN A 389 -24.56 18.24 6.64
C ASN A 389 -23.59 18.97 5.71
N ASN A 390 -22.97 20.06 6.15
CA ASN A 390 -22.19 20.96 5.29
C ASN A 390 -21.06 20.26 4.53
N LYS A 391 -20.37 19.30 5.16
CA LYS A 391 -19.31 18.53 4.49
C LYS A 391 -19.83 17.69 3.34
N THR A 392 -20.97 17.02 3.52
CA THR A 392 -21.60 16.25 2.44
C THR A 392 -22.18 17.18 1.38
N ASN A 393 -22.82 18.28 1.77
CA ASN A 393 -23.34 19.26 0.81
C ASN A 393 -22.21 19.79 -0.08
N TYR A 394 -21.10 20.22 0.51
CA TYR A 394 -19.92 20.68 -0.22
C TYR A 394 -19.34 19.59 -1.13
N PHE A 395 -19.26 18.34 -0.66
CA PHE A 395 -18.78 17.22 -1.46
C PHE A 395 -19.64 17.02 -2.71
N LEU A 396 -20.96 16.95 -2.57
CA LEU A 396 -21.88 16.77 -3.70
C LEU A 396 -21.93 18.00 -4.62
N GLU A 397 -21.91 19.21 -4.06
CA GLU A 397 -21.85 20.45 -4.82
C GLU A 397 -20.57 20.53 -5.66
N SER A 398 -19.42 20.15 -5.08
CA SER A 398 -18.15 20.12 -5.81
C SER A 398 -18.16 19.12 -6.96
N LEU A 399 -18.83 17.97 -6.80
CA LEU A 399 -19.03 17.01 -7.89
C LEU A 399 -19.89 17.60 -9.00
N LEU A 400 -21.05 18.18 -8.68
CA LEU A 400 -21.93 18.81 -9.68
C LEU A 400 -21.22 19.91 -10.46
N LYS A 401 -20.46 20.79 -9.79
CA LYS A 401 -19.69 21.85 -10.44
C LYS A 401 -18.55 21.33 -11.31
N THR A 402 -17.81 20.34 -10.81
CA THR A 402 -16.69 19.75 -11.57
C THR A 402 -17.18 19.13 -12.89
N GLU A 403 -18.39 18.59 -12.91
CA GLU A 403 -19.00 17.99 -14.10
C GLU A 403 -19.84 18.98 -14.93
N ASN A 404 -19.79 20.29 -14.63
CA ASN A 404 -20.53 21.39 -15.28
C ASN A 404 -22.07 21.28 -15.20
N TYR A 405 -22.60 20.90 -14.04
CA TYR A 405 -24.05 20.78 -13.77
C TYR A 405 -24.57 21.86 -12.79
N GLU A 406 -24.05 23.08 -12.89
CA GLU A 406 -24.51 24.26 -12.12
C GLU A 406 -25.95 24.67 -12.43
N ASP A 407 -26.43 24.34 -13.63
CA ASP A 407 -27.81 24.52 -14.06
C ASP A 407 -28.79 23.78 -13.15
N ALA A 408 -28.47 22.53 -12.78
CA ALA A 408 -29.27 21.73 -11.85
C ALA A 408 -29.31 22.36 -10.45
N ILE A 409 -28.21 22.98 -10.00
CA ILE A 409 -28.14 23.70 -8.72
C ILE A 409 -29.03 24.95 -8.76
N THR A 410 -28.97 25.71 -9.84
CA THR A 410 -29.83 26.89 -10.05
C THR A 410 -31.31 26.51 -10.07
N LYS A 411 -31.65 25.46 -10.82
CA LYS A 411 -33.00 24.89 -10.87
C LYS A 411 -33.50 24.42 -9.49
N ALA A 412 -32.67 23.72 -8.72
CA ALA A 412 -33.01 23.32 -7.35
C ALA A 412 -33.19 24.53 -6.40
N ASN A 413 -32.40 25.58 -6.57
CA ASN A 413 -32.55 26.84 -5.83
C ASN A 413 -33.87 27.53 -6.14
N GLU A 414 -34.31 27.55 -7.40
CA GLU A 414 -35.61 28.11 -7.77
C GLU A 414 -36.75 27.28 -7.17
N ILE A 415 -36.68 25.96 -7.31
CA ILE A 415 -37.68 25.03 -6.76
C ILE A 415 -37.81 25.21 -5.25
N ILE A 416 -36.72 25.34 -4.50
CA ILE A 416 -36.74 25.41 -3.02
C ILE A 416 -36.84 26.86 -2.49
N GLY A 417 -36.36 27.84 -3.25
CA GLY A 417 -36.21 29.24 -2.88
C GLY A 417 -37.50 30.06 -2.96
N THR A 418 -38.50 29.62 -3.72
CA THR A 418 -39.83 30.24 -3.76
C THR A 418 -40.66 29.86 -2.53
N ASN A 419 -40.40 30.58 -1.43
CA ASN A 419 -41.16 30.57 -0.17
C ASN A 419 -41.22 29.21 0.57
N LYS A 420 -40.50 29.11 1.69
CA LYS A 420 -40.25 27.87 2.47
C LYS A 420 -41.51 27.21 3.09
N PHE A 421 -42.69 27.77 2.88
CA PHE A 421 -43.99 27.30 3.38
C PHE A 421 -44.97 26.91 2.26
N THR A 422 -44.57 27.00 0.99
CA THR A 422 -45.42 26.57 -0.12
C THR A 422 -45.55 25.05 -0.08
N ARG A 423 -46.76 24.54 0.18
CA ARG A 423 -47.07 23.14 -0.10
C ARG A 423 -47.05 22.98 -1.62
N TYR A 424 -46.09 22.22 -2.14
CA TYR A 424 -46.10 21.83 -3.54
C TYR A 424 -47.19 20.77 -3.69
N PHE A 425 -48.11 20.98 -4.63
CA PHE A 425 -49.06 19.95 -5.01
C PHE A 425 -48.41 19.08 -6.06
N SER A 426 -48.24 17.79 -5.75
CA SER A 426 -47.48 16.87 -6.61
C SER A 426 -48.06 16.75 -8.01
N ARG A 427 -49.37 16.96 -8.21
CA ARG A 427 -50.00 16.94 -9.53
C ARG A 427 -49.68 18.16 -10.40
N LEU A 428 -49.54 19.35 -9.82
CA LEU A 428 -49.24 20.58 -10.56
C LEU A 428 -47.76 20.61 -10.97
N ALA A 429 -46.86 20.29 -10.04
CA ALA A 429 -45.42 20.21 -10.30
C ALA A 429 -45.07 19.10 -11.32
N LYS A 430 -45.83 18.01 -11.38
CA LYS A 430 -45.66 16.94 -12.38
C LYS A 430 -45.98 17.36 -13.82
N CYS A 431 -46.72 18.45 -14.03
CA CYS A 431 -47.20 18.86 -15.35
C CYS A 431 -46.35 19.97 -16.01
N GLU A 432 -45.61 20.77 -15.23
CA GLU A 432 -44.90 21.96 -15.75
C GLU A 432 -43.42 21.69 -16.08
N ASP A 433 -42.77 20.77 -15.38
CA ASP A 433 -41.34 20.46 -15.57
C ASP A 433 -41.11 18.94 -15.58
N PRO A 434 -40.69 18.34 -16.70
CA PRO A 434 -40.55 16.90 -16.83
C PRO A 434 -39.48 16.32 -15.90
N ASP A 435 -38.35 17.01 -15.69
CA ASP A 435 -37.30 16.51 -14.80
C ASP A 435 -37.77 16.53 -13.35
N LEU A 436 -38.49 17.58 -12.94
CA LEU A 436 -39.07 17.66 -11.60
C LEU A 436 -40.17 16.59 -11.42
N SER A 437 -40.98 16.36 -12.45
CA SER A 437 -41.99 15.29 -12.45
C SER A 437 -41.37 13.92 -12.18
N ASP A 438 -40.27 13.61 -12.87
CA ASP A 438 -39.52 12.37 -12.69
C ASP A 438 -38.93 12.27 -11.28
N VAL A 439 -38.31 13.34 -10.77
CA VAL A 439 -37.80 13.39 -9.40
C VAL A 439 -38.91 13.14 -8.38
N LEU A 440 -40.09 13.74 -8.56
CA LEU A 440 -41.21 13.57 -7.64
C LEU A 440 -41.82 12.18 -7.71
N ASN A 441 -41.87 11.58 -8.90
CA ASN A 441 -42.29 10.18 -9.08
C ASN A 441 -41.31 9.22 -8.40
N GLU A 442 -40.01 9.50 -8.46
CA GLU A 442 -38.97 8.66 -7.85
C GLU A 442 -38.88 8.82 -6.32
N LEU A 443 -38.97 10.05 -5.81
CA LEU A 443 -38.78 10.34 -4.38
C LEU A 443 -40.07 10.26 -3.55
N LEU A 444 -41.22 10.68 -4.11
CA LEU A 444 -42.46 10.89 -3.38
C LEU A 444 -43.71 10.41 -4.16
N PRO A 445 -43.74 9.16 -4.67
CA PRO A 445 -44.78 8.68 -5.60
C PRO A 445 -46.21 8.77 -5.04
N SER A 446 -46.37 8.60 -3.73
CA SER A 446 -47.67 8.51 -3.05
C SER A 446 -48.11 9.80 -2.35
N TYR A 447 -47.33 10.88 -2.43
CA TYR A 447 -47.65 12.13 -1.74
C TYR A 447 -48.47 13.06 -2.65
N SER A 448 -49.60 13.56 -2.15
CA SER A 448 -50.43 14.57 -2.84
C SER A 448 -49.90 15.99 -2.64
N SER A 449 -49.24 16.25 -1.51
CA SER A 449 -48.53 17.50 -1.22
C SER A 449 -47.32 17.26 -0.32
N PHE A 450 -46.29 18.10 -0.46
CA PHE A 450 -45.07 18.00 0.35
C PHE A 450 -44.44 19.37 0.62
N SER A 451 -43.65 19.46 1.69
CA SER A 451 -42.81 20.63 2.00
C SER A 451 -41.42 20.51 1.38
N SER A 452 -40.70 21.63 1.24
CA SER A 452 -39.30 21.61 0.80
C SER A 452 -38.43 20.75 1.71
N ALA A 453 -38.70 20.72 3.02
CA ALA A 453 -37.97 19.88 3.97
C ALA A 453 -38.20 18.37 3.71
N GLN A 454 -39.43 17.98 3.36
CA GLN A 454 -39.73 16.59 3.00
C GLN A 454 -39.04 16.19 1.69
N LEU A 455 -39.05 17.07 0.68
CA LEU A 455 -38.36 16.83 -0.59
C LEU A 455 -36.84 16.68 -0.41
N ILE A 456 -36.22 17.58 0.35
CA ILE A 456 -34.78 17.50 0.67
C ILE A 456 -34.46 16.23 1.46
N SER A 457 -35.28 15.88 2.46
CA SER A 457 -35.10 14.65 3.24
C SER A 457 -35.21 13.39 2.37
N ALA A 458 -36.21 13.33 1.48
CA ALA A 458 -36.38 12.22 0.54
C ALA A 458 -35.19 12.10 -0.43
N ALA A 459 -34.71 13.23 -0.98
CA ALA A 459 -33.53 13.25 -1.84
C ALA A 459 -32.28 12.73 -1.11
N ARG A 460 -32.05 13.19 0.12
CA ARG A 460 -30.94 12.72 0.96
C ARG A 460 -31.03 11.22 1.24
N HIS A 461 -32.22 10.74 1.58
CA HIS A 461 -32.46 9.31 1.83
C HIS A 461 -32.20 8.46 0.57
N HIS A 462 -32.65 8.94 -0.59
CA HIS A 462 -32.40 8.30 -1.87
C HIS A 462 -30.89 8.17 -2.16
N ILE A 463 -30.12 9.26 -1.98
CA ILE A 463 -28.67 9.24 -2.17
C ILE A 463 -28.02 8.27 -1.17
N VAL A 464 -28.43 8.26 0.11
CA VAL A 464 -27.90 7.32 1.11
C VAL A 464 -28.14 5.86 0.67
N ASN A 465 -29.34 5.53 0.20
CA ASN A 465 -29.66 4.17 -0.25
C ASN A 465 -28.82 3.77 -1.47
N PHE A 466 -28.71 4.65 -2.45
CA PHE A 466 -27.79 4.46 -3.58
C PHE A 466 -26.35 4.20 -3.11
N CYS A 467 -25.83 5.00 -2.17
CA CYS A 467 -24.48 4.82 -1.64
C CYS A 467 -24.29 3.48 -0.93
N LYS A 468 -25.28 3.02 -0.14
CA LYS A 468 -25.27 1.72 0.55
C LYS A 468 -25.15 0.56 -0.42
N GLU A 469 -25.85 0.62 -1.55
CA GLU A 469 -25.81 -0.42 -2.58
C GLU A 469 -24.43 -0.58 -3.21
N HIS A 470 -23.57 0.43 -3.14
CA HIS A 470 -22.23 0.43 -3.74
C HIS A 470 -21.09 0.24 -2.75
N ALA A 471 -21.25 0.63 -1.48
CA ALA A 471 -20.20 0.58 -0.47
C ALA A 471 -19.60 -0.82 -0.24
N MET A 472 -18.32 -0.85 0.14
CA MET A 472 -17.58 -2.03 0.59
C MET A 472 -16.92 -1.81 1.96
N ILE A 473 -16.88 -2.87 2.77
CA ILE A 473 -16.13 -2.90 4.04
C ILE A 473 -14.67 -3.14 3.75
N TYR A 474 -13.81 -2.42 4.47
CA TYR A 474 -12.38 -2.50 4.34
C TYR A 474 -11.69 -2.36 5.69
N PHE A 475 -10.48 -2.91 5.79
CA PHE A 475 -9.67 -2.88 7.00
C PHE A 475 -8.26 -2.45 6.67
N ASP A 476 -7.69 -1.59 7.52
CA ASP A 476 -6.27 -1.26 7.45
C ASP A 476 -5.45 -2.51 7.78
N ILE A 477 -4.45 -2.79 6.94
CA ILE A 477 -3.52 -3.90 7.17
C ILE A 477 -2.08 -3.43 7.15
N TYR A 478 -1.30 -4.01 8.04
CA TYR A 478 0.14 -3.87 8.11
C TYR A 478 0.75 -5.22 7.78
N LYS A 479 1.68 -5.23 6.83
CA LYS A 479 2.43 -6.42 6.45
C LYS A 479 3.90 -6.10 6.34
N THR A 480 4.71 -7.01 6.84
CA THR A 480 6.15 -7.02 6.55
C THR A 480 6.37 -7.92 5.34
N ILE A 481 6.89 -7.35 4.27
CA ILE A 481 7.25 -8.08 3.05
C ILE A 481 8.75 -8.31 3.08
N ASP A 482 9.16 -9.56 2.94
CA ASP A 482 10.58 -9.89 2.83
C ASP A 482 11.10 -9.51 1.45
N MET A 483 12.21 -8.78 1.43
CA MET A 483 12.91 -8.38 0.22
C MET A 483 14.25 -9.11 0.09
N GLY A 484 14.52 -10.13 0.92
CA GLY A 484 15.74 -10.92 0.82
C GLY A 484 16.96 -10.15 1.30
N LYS A 485 18.11 -10.35 0.64
CA LYS A 485 19.39 -9.71 0.94
C LYS A 485 19.74 -8.64 -0.09
N ILE A 486 20.49 -7.64 0.38
CA ILE A 486 21.08 -6.60 -0.47
C ILE A 486 22.18 -7.23 -1.32
N GLU A 487 22.06 -7.07 -2.64
CA GLU A 487 23.12 -7.45 -3.57
C GLU A 487 23.97 -6.24 -3.96
N MET A 488 23.32 -5.11 -4.22
CA MET A 488 23.96 -3.91 -4.74
C MET A 488 23.20 -2.65 -4.32
N ILE A 489 23.92 -1.54 -4.21
CA ILE A 489 23.35 -0.23 -3.92
C ILE A 489 23.69 0.70 -5.10
N ILE A 490 22.68 1.35 -5.65
CA ILE A 490 22.82 2.33 -6.72
C ILE A 490 22.48 3.71 -6.17
N LEU A 491 23.35 4.69 -6.42
CA LEU A 491 23.11 6.11 -6.10
C LEU A 491 22.52 6.76 -7.35
N HIS A 492 21.25 7.14 -7.28
CA HIS A 492 20.52 7.74 -8.39
C HIS A 492 20.45 9.25 -8.23
N ASP A 493 21.05 9.97 -9.17
CA ASP A 493 20.94 11.40 -9.31
C ASP A 493 20.58 11.77 -10.76
N PRO A 494 19.36 12.28 -11.03
CA PRO A 494 18.95 12.64 -12.38
C PRO A 494 19.70 13.87 -12.93
N ASN A 495 20.31 14.69 -12.07
CA ASN A 495 20.96 15.94 -12.45
C ASN A 495 22.47 15.81 -12.64
N GLN A 496 23.06 14.65 -12.33
CA GLN A 496 24.50 14.48 -12.38
C GLN A 496 25.00 14.51 -13.84
N GLU A 497 25.53 15.66 -14.25
CA GLU A 497 26.30 15.80 -15.49
C GLU A 497 27.73 15.31 -15.28
N ILE A 498 28.32 14.75 -16.34
CA ILE A 498 29.65 14.14 -16.32
C ILE A 498 30.70 15.25 -16.14
N ASP A 499 31.06 15.58 -14.91
CA ASP A 499 32.32 16.25 -14.62
C ASP A 499 33.43 15.19 -14.47
N ASN A 500 34.11 14.93 -15.58
CA ASN A 500 35.41 14.26 -15.72
C ASN A 500 35.49 12.74 -15.46
N VAL A 501 35.08 11.93 -16.46
CA VAL A 501 35.65 10.58 -16.67
C VAL A 501 36.96 10.71 -17.45
N LEU A 502 38.04 10.92 -16.70
CA LEU A 502 39.40 10.58 -17.12
C LEU A 502 39.91 9.51 -16.16
N SER A 503 39.44 8.25 -16.31
CA SER A 503 40.15 7.03 -15.84
C SER A 503 39.34 5.73 -15.97
N ASP A 504 38.78 5.43 -17.15
CA ASP A 504 38.53 4.03 -17.50
C ASP A 504 38.81 3.74 -19.00
N PRO A 505 39.98 3.18 -19.34
CA PRO A 505 40.31 2.85 -20.72
C PRO A 505 39.46 1.72 -21.30
N ASN A 506 38.66 1.00 -20.48
CA ASN A 506 37.78 -0.06 -20.97
C ASN A 506 36.41 0.43 -21.47
N LEU A 507 36.03 1.69 -21.17
CA LEU A 507 34.80 2.31 -21.67
C LEU A 507 34.98 2.97 -23.05
N VAL A 508 36.23 3.27 -23.43
CA VAL A 508 36.54 3.89 -24.73
C VAL A 508 36.47 2.87 -25.88
N SER A 509 36.74 1.58 -25.62
CA SER A 509 36.68 0.54 -26.66
C SER A 509 35.25 0.14 -27.05
N GLN A 510 34.31 0.13 -26.10
CA GLN A 510 32.91 -0.18 -26.42
C GLN A 510 32.23 0.95 -27.20
N ASN A 511 32.51 2.21 -26.89
CA ASN A 511 31.94 3.35 -27.61
C ASN A 511 32.50 3.54 -29.04
N ALA A 512 33.70 3.04 -29.33
CA ALA A 512 34.25 3.05 -30.68
C ALA A 512 33.57 2.02 -31.59
N ASP A 513 33.21 0.85 -31.04
CA ASP A 513 32.55 -0.22 -31.80
C ASP A 513 31.06 0.07 -32.07
N THR A 514 30.37 0.78 -31.17
CA THR A 514 28.96 1.18 -31.40
C THR A 514 28.86 2.29 -32.44
N LYS A 515 29.82 3.23 -32.50
CA LYS A 515 29.85 4.27 -33.55
C LYS A 515 30.24 3.73 -34.94
N SER A 516 31.05 2.67 -35.04
CA SER A 516 31.38 2.08 -36.35
C SER A 516 30.21 1.27 -36.94
N LYS A 517 29.33 0.71 -36.09
CA LYS A 517 28.14 -0.03 -36.54
C LYS A 517 26.98 0.86 -36.98
N ILE A 518 26.86 2.07 -36.46
CA ILE A 518 25.81 3.03 -36.85
C ILE A 518 26.13 3.74 -38.19
N HIS A 519 27.37 3.66 -38.68
CA HIS A 519 27.75 4.24 -39.98
C HIS A 519 27.75 3.25 -41.15
N ASN A 520 27.37 1.99 -40.92
CA ASN A 520 27.29 0.94 -41.95
C ASN A 520 25.95 0.18 -41.96
N GLN A 521 24.85 0.82 -41.54
CA GLN A 521 23.49 0.33 -41.78
C GLN A 521 22.61 1.43 -42.37
#